data_AF-A0A967AQW5-F1
#
_entry.id   AF-A0A967AQW5-F1
#
_cell.length_a   1.000
_cell.length_b   1.000
_cell.length_c   1.000
_cell.angle_alpha   90.00
_cell.angle_beta   90.00
_cell.angle_gamma   90.00
#
_symmetry.space_group_name_H-M   'P 1'
#
loop_
_entity.id
_entity.type
_entity.pdbx_description
1 polymer ?
#
loop_
_entity_poly.entity_id
_entity_poly.type
_entity_poly.pdbx_seq_one_letter_code
_entity_poly.pdbx_strand_id
1 'polypeptide(L)'
;VPGIAVPFYLAHPRLAQLELSQMLEVEGGTPEWCMRILRHEAGHALENAYGIRRRRDRQAIFGRSTQPYPRFYTPKPYSKSYVLHLDMWYAQSHPDEDFAETFAVWLNPQSLWRERYAGWPALKKLEYMDRLMGSLVDARPMVTTKQHVDSLPRLRRTLRKHYEQKHAHYGTPHPTFYDRDLRRIFSVAPEHRANLSAVQFLTRIRREVCREVAAWTGEYQYTIDRVFEDIVTRCREQRLRLAIPEGKAALDVTILLTVQTMNYLHSGHHRVAL
;
A
#
# COMPACT_ATOMS: atom_id res chain seq x y z
N VAL A 1 -18.21 -11.69 -11.22
CA VAL A 1 -19.53 -11.16 -10.76
C VAL A 1 -19.39 -9.65 -10.71
N PRO A 2 -20.38 -8.87 -11.19
CA PRO A 2 -20.40 -7.42 -11.00
C PRO A 2 -20.74 -7.10 -9.54
N GLY A 3 -19.73 -6.79 -8.73
CA GLY A 3 -19.90 -6.53 -7.31
C GLY A 3 -18.83 -5.57 -6.81
N ILE A 4 -19.13 -4.90 -5.70
CA ILE A 4 -18.23 -3.99 -4.99
C ILE A 4 -17.73 -4.76 -3.77
N ALA A 5 -16.42 -5.00 -3.67
CA ALA A 5 -15.85 -5.54 -2.45
C ALA A 5 -15.72 -4.46 -1.38
N VAL A 6 -15.94 -4.81 -0.12
CA VAL A 6 -15.67 -3.92 1.01
C VAL A 6 -14.89 -4.73 2.03
N PRO A 7 -13.76 -4.22 2.56
CA PRO A 7 -13.04 -4.89 3.62
C PRO A 7 -13.94 -5.16 4.82
N PHE A 8 -13.98 -6.41 5.28
CA PHE A 8 -14.92 -6.84 6.32
C PHE A 8 -14.75 -6.05 7.64
N TYR A 9 -13.53 -5.57 7.93
CA TYR A 9 -13.24 -4.84 9.16
C TYR A 9 -13.90 -3.45 9.19
N LEU A 10 -14.30 -2.90 8.04
CA LEU A 10 -15.07 -1.65 7.96
C LEU A 10 -16.55 -1.84 8.32
N ALA A 11 -17.03 -3.09 8.39
CA ALA A 11 -18.44 -3.38 8.67
C ALA A 11 -18.84 -3.12 10.13
N HIS A 12 -17.89 -2.99 11.06
CA HIS A 12 -18.20 -2.78 12.48
C HIS A 12 -17.01 -2.11 13.23
N PRO A 13 -17.24 -1.12 14.12
CA PRO A 13 -16.17 -0.43 14.86
C PRO A 13 -15.20 -1.35 15.62
N ARG A 14 -15.70 -2.37 16.32
CA ARG A 14 -14.87 -3.42 16.95
C ARG A 14 -13.93 -4.15 15.99
N LEU A 15 -14.34 -4.38 14.74
CA LEU A 15 -13.48 -5.03 13.76
C LEU A 15 -12.42 -4.05 13.24
N ALA A 16 -12.77 -2.78 13.04
CA ALA A 16 -11.80 -1.73 12.72
C ALA A 16 -10.77 -1.55 13.85
N GLN A 17 -11.19 -1.59 15.11
CA GLN A 17 -10.26 -1.57 16.26
C GLN A 17 -9.36 -2.80 16.29
N LEU A 18 -9.90 -3.97 15.96
CA LEU A 18 -9.09 -5.18 15.83
C LEU A 18 -8.08 -5.06 14.70
N GLU A 19 -8.48 -4.57 13.53
CA GLU A 19 -7.60 -4.30 12.39
C GLU A 19 -6.47 -3.35 12.80
N LEU A 20 -6.81 -2.22 13.44
CA LEU A 20 -5.83 -1.27 13.94
C LEU A 20 -4.86 -1.91 14.93
N SER A 21 -5.34 -2.77 15.83
CA SER A 21 -4.47 -3.44 16.81
C SER A 21 -3.54 -4.48 16.18
N GLN A 22 -3.96 -5.11 15.08
CA GLN A 22 -3.21 -6.17 14.42
C GLN A 22 -2.26 -5.57 13.38
N MET A 23 -2.71 -4.62 12.58
CA MET A 23 -2.02 -4.09 11.40
C MET A 23 -1.51 -2.66 11.57
N LEU A 24 -1.82 -1.99 12.69
CA LEU A 24 -1.42 -0.60 13.03
C LEU A 24 -2.05 0.48 12.15
N GLU A 25 -2.86 0.09 11.19
CA GLU A 25 -3.67 0.95 10.33
C GLU A 25 -5.03 0.31 10.04
N VAL A 26 -5.99 1.15 9.64
CA VAL A 26 -7.30 0.70 9.13
C VAL A 26 -7.47 1.32 7.75
N GLU A 27 -7.07 0.56 6.74
CA GLU A 27 -7.34 0.86 5.34
C GLU A 27 -8.83 1.16 5.13
N GLY A 28 -9.17 2.40 4.79
CA GLY A 28 -10.56 2.81 4.56
C GLY A 28 -11.31 3.20 5.82
N GLY A 29 -10.59 3.33 6.94
CA GLY A 29 -11.15 3.80 8.20
C GLY A 29 -11.63 5.26 8.17
N THR A 30 -11.22 6.06 7.18
CA THR A 30 -11.73 7.43 6.96
C THR A 30 -12.73 7.47 5.79
N PRO A 31 -13.70 8.41 5.81
CA PRO A 31 -14.63 8.58 4.69
C PRO A 31 -13.93 8.78 3.34
N GLU A 32 -12.85 9.57 3.32
CA GLU A 32 -12.10 9.88 2.11
C GLU A 32 -11.42 8.65 1.53
N TRP A 33 -10.78 7.83 2.38
CA TRP A 33 -10.09 6.62 1.93
C TRP A 33 -11.09 5.51 1.57
N CYS A 34 -12.18 5.37 2.33
CA CYS A 34 -13.29 4.48 1.98
C CYS A 34 -13.86 4.82 0.59
N MET A 35 -14.04 6.11 0.29
CA MET A 35 -14.46 6.55 -1.03
C MET A 35 -13.44 6.26 -2.15
N ARG A 36 -12.12 6.20 -1.85
CA ARG A 36 -11.13 5.70 -2.82
C ARG A 36 -11.42 4.23 -3.14
N ILE A 37 -11.54 3.36 -2.14
CA ILE A 37 -11.87 1.93 -2.35
C ILE A 37 -13.16 1.77 -3.16
N LEU A 38 -14.24 2.43 -2.75
CA LEU A 38 -15.55 2.25 -3.39
C LEU A 38 -15.54 2.63 -4.87
N ARG A 39 -14.80 3.68 -5.24
CA ARG A 39 -14.64 4.05 -6.66
C ARG A 39 -13.83 3.03 -7.43
N HIS A 40 -12.74 2.52 -6.85
CA HIS A 40 -11.91 1.46 -7.44
C HIS A 40 -12.76 0.20 -7.70
N GLU A 41 -13.46 -0.28 -6.67
CA GLU A 41 -14.32 -1.46 -6.73
C GLU A 41 -15.50 -1.29 -7.69
N ALA A 42 -16.07 -0.09 -7.78
CA ALA A 42 -17.08 0.24 -8.78
C ALA A 42 -16.52 0.12 -10.22
N GLY A 43 -15.24 0.42 -10.42
CA GLY A 43 -14.54 0.19 -11.68
C GLY A 43 -14.55 -1.28 -12.08
N HIS A 44 -14.17 -2.18 -11.17
CA HIS A 44 -14.26 -3.62 -11.41
C HIS A 44 -15.70 -4.10 -11.63
N ALA A 45 -16.65 -3.59 -10.86
CA ALA A 45 -18.06 -3.95 -11.00
C ALA A 45 -18.57 -3.62 -12.40
N LEU A 46 -18.32 -2.40 -12.90
CA LEU A 46 -18.69 -1.98 -14.25
C LEU A 46 -17.95 -2.78 -15.32
N GLU A 47 -16.66 -3.00 -15.15
CA GLU A 47 -15.86 -3.77 -16.09
C GLU A 47 -16.42 -5.18 -16.30
N ASN A 48 -16.85 -5.82 -15.21
CA ASN A 48 -17.49 -7.13 -15.21
C ASN A 48 -18.91 -7.09 -15.78
N ALA A 49 -19.72 -6.11 -15.38
CA ALA A 49 -21.12 -5.96 -15.83
C ALA A 49 -21.23 -5.84 -17.35
N TYR A 50 -20.34 -5.04 -17.96
CA TYR A 50 -20.35 -4.74 -19.39
C TYR A 50 -19.31 -5.55 -20.18
N GLY A 51 -18.69 -6.58 -19.57
CA GLY A 51 -17.73 -7.46 -20.24
C GLY A 51 -16.56 -6.73 -20.91
N ILE A 52 -16.14 -5.60 -20.33
CA ILE A 52 -15.19 -4.64 -20.91
C ILE A 52 -13.79 -5.29 -21.05
N ARG A 53 -13.44 -6.23 -20.16
CA ARG A 53 -12.19 -7.03 -20.20
C ARG A 53 -11.92 -7.70 -21.54
N ARG A 54 -12.97 -8.01 -22.31
CA ARG A 54 -12.88 -8.69 -23.61
C ARG A 54 -12.68 -7.74 -24.79
N ARG A 55 -12.88 -6.44 -24.60
CA ARG A 55 -12.75 -5.47 -25.69
C ARG A 55 -11.28 -5.31 -26.09
N ARG A 56 -11.01 -5.33 -27.40
CA ARG A 56 -9.64 -5.25 -27.94
C ARG A 56 -8.98 -3.91 -27.65
N ASP A 57 -9.75 -2.82 -27.66
CA ASP A 57 -9.30 -1.47 -27.34
C ASP A 57 -8.83 -1.35 -25.88
N ARG A 58 -9.60 -1.89 -24.92
CA ARG A 58 -9.20 -2.00 -23.51
C ARG A 58 -7.90 -2.78 -23.38
N GLN A 59 -7.82 -3.95 -24.02
CA GLN A 59 -6.65 -4.82 -23.92
C GLN A 59 -5.38 -4.18 -24.50
N ALA A 60 -5.51 -3.38 -25.55
CA ALA A 60 -4.39 -2.65 -26.12
C ALA A 60 -3.85 -1.56 -25.18
N ILE A 61 -4.71 -0.96 -24.36
CA ILE A 61 -4.36 0.16 -23.47
C ILE A 61 -3.85 -0.33 -22.11
N PHE A 62 -4.53 -1.31 -21.51
CA PHE A 62 -4.25 -1.77 -20.14
C PHE A 62 -3.53 -3.12 -20.09
N GLY A 63 -3.65 -3.94 -21.15
CA GLY A 63 -3.20 -5.33 -21.15
C GLY A 63 -4.34 -6.33 -20.96
N ARG A 64 -3.99 -7.62 -20.83
CA ARG A 64 -4.96 -8.72 -20.77
C ARG A 64 -5.26 -9.12 -19.33
N SER A 65 -6.53 -9.26 -18.98
CA SER A 65 -6.98 -9.79 -17.68
C SER A 65 -6.59 -11.25 -17.42
N THR A 66 -6.16 -11.98 -18.46
CA THR A 66 -5.65 -13.36 -18.33
C THR A 66 -4.21 -13.41 -17.85
N GLN A 67 -3.56 -12.25 -17.65
CA GLN A 67 -2.25 -12.22 -17.03
C GLN A 67 -2.38 -12.79 -15.60
N PRO A 68 -1.47 -13.68 -15.16
CA PRO A 68 -1.50 -14.16 -13.79
C PRO A 68 -1.28 -12.98 -12.83
N TYR A 69 -2.12 -12.87 -11.80
CA TYR A 69 -1.87 -11.93 -10.71
C TYR A 69 -0.52 -12.29 -10.08
N PRO A 70 0.45 -11.34 -10.05
CA PRO A 70 1.71 -11.63 -9.43
C PRO A 70 1.47 -11.83 -7.93
N ARG A 71 2.10 -12.84 -7.31
CA ARG A 71 2.10 -12.91 -5.83
C ARG A 71 2.68 -11.65 -5.22
N PHE A 72 3.56 -10.99 -5.98
CA PHE A 72 4.11 -9.73 -5.61
C PHE A 72 4.67 -8.92 -6.79
N TYR A 73 4.67 -7.58 -6.73
CA TYR A 73 5.17 -6.70 -7.82
C TYR A 73 6.15 -5.62 -7.37
N THR A 74 7.01 -5.14 -8.28
CA THR A 74 7.90 -3.99 -8.01
C THR A 74 7.30 -2.75 -8.66
N PRO A 75 6.85 -1.75 -7.88
CA PRO A 75 6.38 -0.51 -8.46
C PRO A 75 7.55 0.23 -9.12
N LYS A 76 7.25 1.00 -10.16
CA LYS A 76 8.16 1.98 -10.76
C LYS A 76 7.67 3.38 -10.33
N PRO A 77 8.23 3.97 -9.26
CA PRO A 77 7.68 5.18 -8.63
C PRO A 77 7.56 6.38 -9.57
N TYR A 78 8.52 6.53 -10.48
CA TYR A 78 8.59 7.65 -11.42
C TYR A 78 7.85 7.39 -12.74
N SER A 79 7.15 6.26 -12.86
CA SER A 79 6.42 5.92 -14.07
C SER A 79 5.21 6.83 -14.24
N LYS A 80 5.22 7.65 -15.30
CA LYS A 80 4.10 8.51 -15.68
C LYS A 80 3.02 7.77 -16.49
N SER A 81 3.18 6.47 -16.71
CA SER A 81 2.25 5.65 -17.49
C SER A 81 1.03 5.18 -16.71
N TYR A 82 0.99 5.43 -15.40
CA TYR A 82 -0.09 4.98 -14.52
C TYR A 82 -0.66 6.16 -13.75
N VAL A 83 -1.94 6.05 -13.39
CA VAL A 83 -2.55 6.99 -12.45
C VAL A 83 -2.10 6.67 -11.02
N LEU A 84 -2.15 7.68 -10.15
CA LEU A 84 -1.92 7.55 -8.72
C LEU A 84 -3.27 7.72 -8.02
N HIS A 85 -3.88 6.61 -7.60
CA HIS A 85 -5.20 6.62 -6.95
C HIS A 85 -5.22 5.95 -5.60
N LEU A 86 -4.92 4.66 -5.46
CA LEU A 86 -4.61 3.99 -4.20
C LEU A 86 -3.09 4.05 -3.95
N ASP A 87 -2.69 3.73 -2.72
CA ASP A 87 -1.28 3.79 -2.32
C ASP A 87 -0.49 2.65 -3.00
N MET A 88 0.83 2.58 -2.79
CA MET A 88 1.69 1.52 -3.34
C MET A 88 1.75 1.37 -4.87
N TRP A 89 1.39 2.41 -5.63
CA TRP A 89 1.29 2.34 -7.08
C TRP A 89 0.46 1.14 -7.56
N TYR A 90 -0.65 0.88 -6.86
CA TYR A 90 -1.48 -0.32 -7.04
C TYR A 90 -1.92 -0.54 -8.50
N ALA A 91 -2.09 0.53 -9.28
CA ALA A 91 -2.33 0.48 -10.73
C ALA A 91 -1.26 -0.30 -11.53
N GLN A 92 -0.05 -0.50 -10.99
CA GLN A 92 1.03 -1.25 -11.65
C GLN A 92 0.98 -2.75 -11.36
N SER A 93 0.13 -3.20 -10.44
CA SER A 93 0.12 -4.59 -9.96
C SER A 93 -0.44 -5.56 -11.00
N HIS A 94 -1.49 -5.16 -11.73
CA HIS A 94 -2.13 -5.98 -12.77
C HIS A 94 -3.00 -5.10 -13.70
N PRO A 95 -3.20 -5.49 -14.98
CA PRO A 95 -4.04 -4.74 -15.93
C PRO A 95 -5.45 -4.40 -15.46
N ASP A 96 -6.06 -5.26 -14.65
CA ASP A 96 -7.41 -5.02 -14.10
C ASP A 96 -7.38 -3.95 -13.01
N GLU A 97 -6.30 -3.89 -12.22
CA GLU A 97 -6.11 -2.85 -11.21
C GLU A 97 -5.82 -1.50 -11.86
N ASP A 98 -5.00 -1.47 -12.91
CA ASP A 98 -4.74 -0.26 -13.71
C ASP A 98 -6.04 0.35 -14.27
N PHE A 99 -6.96 -0.50 -14.75
CA PHE A 99 -8.27 -0.08 -15.21
C PHE A 99 -9.12 0.49 -14.07
N ALA A 100 -9.22 -0.22 -12.95
CA ALA A 100 -10.03 0.19 -11.79
C ALA A 100 -9.53 1.49 -11.15
N GLU A 101 -8.21 1.64 -11.01
CA GLU A 101 -7.55 2.85 -10.55
C GLU A 101 -7.80 4.02 -11.49
N THR A 102 -7.67 3.80 -12.81
CA THR A 102 -7.97 4.83 -13.82
C THR A 102 -9.43 5.26 -13.77
N PHE A 103 -10.34 4.29 -13.62
CA PHE A 103 -11.76 4.58 -13.46
C PHE A 103 -12.03 5.43 -12.22
N ALA A 104 -11.41 5.10 -11.09
CA ALA A 104 -11.60 5.83 -9.85
C ALA A 104 -11.11 7.29 -9.91
N VAL A 105 -9.97 7.54 -10.57
CA VAL A 105 -9.50 8.91 -10.85
C VAL A 105 -10.47 9.66 -11.75
N TRP A 106 -10.91 9.03 -12.84
CA TRP A 106 -11.83 9.64 -13.80
C TRP A 106 -13.18 9.99 -13.16
N LEU A 107 -13.73 9.09 -12.34
CA LEU A 107 -15.04 9.26 -11.70
C LEU A 107 -15.05 10.38 -10.65
N ASN A 108 -13.91 10.67 -10.03
CA ASN A 108 -13.79 11.71 -9.01
C ASN A 108 -13.79 13.11 -9.66
N PRO A 109 -14.85 13.93 -9.53
CA PRO A 109 -14.92 15.21 -10.22
C PRO A 109 -13.88 16.22 -9.71
N GLN A 110 -13.37 16.04 -8.50
CA GLN A 110 -12.30 16.86 -7.91
C GLN A 110 -10.89 16.45 -8.39
N SER A 111 -10.74 15.41 -9.21
CA SER A 111 -9.42 14.91 -9.59
C SER A 111 -8.66 15.82 -10.56
N LEU A 112 -9.38 16.73 -11.26
CA LEU A 112 -8.83 17.63 -12.29
C LEU A 112 -7.86 16.88 -13.21
N TRP A 113 -8.28 15.69 -13.65
CA TRP A 113 -7.36 14.71 -14.21
C TRP A 113 -6.75 15.13 -15.54
N ARG A 114 -7.43 16.01 -16.29
CA ARG A 114 -6.93 16.57 -17.56
C ARG A 114 -5.71 17.45 -17.30
N GLU A 115 -5.78 18.33 -16.31
CA GLU A 115 -4.67 19.19 -15.91
C GLU A 115 -3.59 18.38 -15.18
N ARG A 116 -3.97 17.55 -14.22
CA ARG A 116 -3.06 16.80 -13.36
C ARG A 116 -2.15 15.83 -14.13
N TYR A 117 -2.69 15.18 -15.16
CA TYR A 117 -1.95 14.21 -15.98
C TYR A 117 -1.52 14.78 -17.34
N ALA A 118 -1.56 16.11 -17.53
CA ALA A 118 -1.09 16.75 -18.75
C ALA A 118 0.35 16.35 -19.08
N GLY A 119 0.57 15.87 -20.31
CA GLY A 119 1.88 15.38 -20.77
C GLY A 119 2.30 14.00 -20.24
N TRP A 120 1.47 13.34 -19.42
CA TRP A 120 1.72 11.98 -18.95
C TRP A 120 1.10 10.95 -19.90
N PRO A 121 1.75 9.80 -20.18
CA PRO A 121 1.13 8.73 -20.96
C PRO A 121 -0.17 8.19 -20.33
N ALA A 122 -0.32 8.26 -19.01
CA ALA A 122 -1.55 7.90 -18.30
C ALA A 122 -2.79 8.69 -18.77
N LEU A 123 -2.62 9.91 -19.30
CA LEU A 123 -3.73 10.71 -19.81
C LEU A 123 -4.52 9.98 -20.91
N LYS A 124 -3.84 9.22 -21.76
CA LYS A 124 -4.50 8.41 -22.81
C LYS A 124 -5.47 7.39 -22.24
N LYS A 125 -5.19 6.84 -21.06
CA LYS A 125 -6.06 5.89 -20.35
C LYS A 125 -7.31 6.60 -19.81
N LEU A 126 -7.14 7.80 -19.27
CA LEU A 126 -8.24 8.63 -18.76
C LEU A 126 -9.16 9.10 -19.89
N GLU A 127 -8.60 9.54 -21.01
CA GLU A 127 -9.37 9.89 -22.21
C GLU A 127 -10.11 8.68 -22.81
N TYR A 128 -9.48 7.50 -22.78
CA TYR A 128 -10.17 6.26 -23.14
C TYR A 128 -11.33 5.97 -22.19
N MET A 129 -11.13 6.13 -20.89
CA MET A 129 -12.17 5.93 -19.87
C MET A 129 -13.36 6.86 -20.11
N ASP A 130 -13.11 8.14 -20.38
CA ASP A 130 -14.13 9.14 -20.68
C ASP A 130 -14.99 8.76 -21.88
N ARG A 131 -14.35 8.38 -23.01
CA ARG A 131 -15.07 7.91 -24.20
C ARG A 131 -15.81 6.59 -23.97
N LEU A 132 -15.20 5.66 -23.24
CA LEU A 132 -15.80 4.37 -22.92
C LEU A 132 -17.07 4.56 -22.11
N MET A 133 -17.02 5.34 -21.04
CA MET A 133 -18.18 5.58 -20.18
C MET A 133 -19.29 6.34 -20.92
N GLY A 134 -18.94 7.29 -21.78
CA GLY A 134 -19.89 7.92 -22.71
C GLY A 134 -20.58 6.92 -23.65
N SER A 135 -19.84 5.93 -24.17
CA SER A 135 -20.41 4.89 -25.05
C SER A 135 -21.32 3.89 -24.34
N LEU A 136 -21.26 3.82 -23.01
CA LEU A 136 -22.08 2.93 -22.19
C LEU A 136 -23.37 3.60 -21.70
N VAL A 137 -23.56 4.90 -21.95
CA VAL A 137 -24.83 5.58 -21.69
C VAL A 137 -25.94 4.85 -22.44
N ASP A 138 -27.01 4.52 -21.72
CA ASP A 138 -28.18 3.73 -22.19
C ASP A 138 -27.90 2.27 -22.60
N ALA A 139 -26.65 1.81 -22.55
CA ALA A 139 -26.31 0.41 -22.79
C ALA A 139 -26.77 -0.45 -21.60
N ARG A 140 -27.32 -1.64 -21.88
CA ARG A 140 -27.67 -2.60 -20.83
C ARG A 140 -26.43 -3.45 -20.44
N PRO A 141 -26.24 -3.77 -19.16
CA PRO A 141 -25.17 -4.66 -18.73
C PRO A 141 -25.39 -6.07 -19.30
N MET A 142 -24.31 -6.68 -19.81
CA MET A 142 -24.34 -8.05 -20.33
C MET A 142 -24.41 -9.11 -19.22
N VAL A 143 -23.85 -8.81 -18.05
CA VAL A 143 -23.80 -9.71 -16.91
C VAL A 143 -24.70 -9.15 -15.81
N THR A 144 -25.79 -9.86 -15.51
CA THR A 144 -26.79 -9.48 -14.51
C THR A 144 -26.95 -10.50 -13.38
N THR A 145 -25.97 -11.42 -13.25
CA THR A 145 -25.99 -12.47 -12.23
C THR A 145 -26.08 -11.91 -10.82
N LYS A 146 -26.84 -12.59 -9.96
CA LYS A 146 -26.97 -12.30 -8.52
C LYS A 146 -26.25 -13.35 -7.66
N GLN A 147 -25.23 -14.00 -8.20
CA GLN A 147 -24.47 -15.01 -7.46
C GLN A 147 -23.71 -14.36 -6.29
N HIS A 148 -23.83 -14.96 -5.09
CA HIS A 148 -23.08 -14.55 -3.91
C HIS A 148 -21.76 -15.33 -3.84
N VAL A 149 -20.68 -14.70 -4.30
CA VAL A 149 -19.31 -15.23 -4.15
C VAL A 149 -18.92 -15.13 -2.68
N ASP A 150 -18.29 -16.18 -2.13
CA ASP A 150 -17.80 -16.23 -0.75
C ASP A 150 -18.81 -15.80 0.33
N SER A 151 -20.06 -16.26 0.17
CA SER A 151 -21.17 -15.94 1.05
C SER A 151 -20.85 -16.15 2.55
N LEU A 152 -21.11 -15.13 3.37
CA LEU A 152 -20.79 -15.10 4.80
C LEU A 152 -21.25 -16.35 5.60
N PRO A 153 -22.46 -16.92 5.39
CA PRO A 153 -22.89 -18.13 6.10
C PRO A 153 -22.01 -19.37 5.84
N ARG A 154 -21.27 -19.37 4.73
CA ARG A 154 -20.35 -20.45 4.35
C ARG A 154 -18.92 -20.19 4.81
N LEU A 155 -18.60 -18.99 5.27
CA LEU A 155 -17.26 -18.64 5.73
C LEU A 155 -16.97 -19.34 7.08
N ARG A 156 -15.91 -20.14 7.11
CA ARG A 156 -15.44 -20.87 8.31
C ARG A 156 -14.13 -20.31 8.88
N ARG A 157 -13.52 -19.34 8.20
CA ARG A 157 -12.26 -18.72 8.62
C ARG A 157 -12.52 -17.84 9.85
N THR A 158 -11.79 -18.12 10.92
CA THR A 158 -11.85 -17.29 12.14
C THR A 158 -11.00 -16.03 11.96
N LEU A 159 -11.31 -14.98 12.73
CA LEU A 159 -10.49 -13.76 12.77
C LEU A 159 -9.04 -14.07 13.16
N ARG A 160 -8.83 -14.97 14.14
CA ARG A 160 -7.48 -15.44 14.52
C ARG A 160 -6.69 -15.97 13.32
N LYS A 161 -7.27 -16.94 12.59
CA LYS A 161 -6.63 -17.51 11.40
C LYS A 161 -6.44 -16.47 10.30
N HIS A 162 -7.34 -15.48 10.21
CA HIS A 162 -7.17 -14.37 9.29
C HIS A 162 -5.89 -13.58 9.57
N TYR A 163 -5.74 -13.11 10.81
CA TYR A 163 -4.59 -12.30 11.20
C TYR A 163 -3.28 -13.10 11.25
N GLU A 164 -3.28 -14.36 11.68
CA GLU A 164 -2.08 -15.22 11.61
C GLU A 164 -1.55 -15.33 10.16
N GLN A 165 -2.44 -15.50 9.19
CA GLN A 165 -2.06 -15.54 7.79
C GLN A 165 -1.62 -14.17 7.26
N LYS A 166 -2.31 -13.09 7.66
CA LYS A 166 -1.96 -11.71 7.27
C LYS A 166 -0.57 -11.35 7.81
N HIS A 167 -0.27 -11.68 9.06
CA HIS A 167 1.04 -11.52 9.69
C HIS A 167 2.14 -12.31 9.00
N ALA A 168 1.87 -13.57 8.64
CA ALA A 168 2.85 -14.39 7.93
C ALA A 168 3.11 -13.91 6.49
N HIS A 169 2.12 -13.26 5.88
CA HIS A 169 2.22 -12.73 4.52
C HIS A 169 3.02 -11.43 4.45
N TYR A 170 2.81 -10.53 5.42
CA TYR A 170 3.51 -9.24 5.48
C TYR A 170 4.72 -9.22 6.42
N GLY A 171 4.95 -10.29 7.20
CA GLY A 171 6.08 -10.44 8.12
C GLY A 171 7.09 -11.46 7.62
N THR A 172 8.33 -11.05 7.37
CA THR A 172 9.43 -11.89 6.85
C THR A 172 10.75 -11.69 7.64
N PRO A 173 11.68 -12.67 7.71
CA PRO A 173 12.87 -12.64 8.58
C PRO A 173 14.02 -11.75 8.09
N HIS A 174 14.84 -11.28 9.03
CA HIS A 174 15.81 -10.17 8.92
C HIS A 174 17.18 -10.51 8.29
N PRO A 175 17.69 -9.67 7.38
CA PRO A 175 19.12 -9.58 7.06
C PRO A 175 19.85 -8.62 8.02
N THR A 176 20.96 -9.06 8.62
CA THR A 176 21.73 -8.38 9.68
C THR A 176 22.67 -7.24 9.23
N PHE A 177 22.29 -6.39 8.27
CA PHE A 177 23.26 -5.46 7.64
C PHE A 177 23.35 -4.04 8.24
N TYR A 178 22.58 -3.68 9.27
CA TYR A 178 22.43 -2.28 9.73
C TYR A 178 23.40 -1.83 10.84
N ASP A 179 24.21 -2.73 11.42
CA ASP A 179 25.07 -2.39 12.58
C ASP A 179 26.08 -1.27 12.27
N ARG A 180 26.55 -1.16 11.02
CA ARG A 180 27.46 -0.09 10.59
C ARG A 180 26.77 1.27 10.55
N ASP A 181 25.55 1.33 10.03
CA ASP A 181 24.81 2.59 9.89
C ASP A 181 24.30 3.10 11.24
N LEU A 182 23.86 2.18 12.12
CA LEU A 182 23.51 2.51 13.50
C LEU A 182 24.67 3.15 14.25
N ARG A 183 25.91 2.72 13.99
CA ARG A 183 27.12 3.29 14.60
C ARG A 183 27.48 4.70 14.12
N ARG A 184 26.85 5.19 13.04
CA ARG A 184 27.02 6.58 12.57
C ARG A 184 26.11 7.55 13.32
N ILE A 185 25.00 7.06 13.87
CA ILE A 185 23.97 7.82 14.57
C ILE A 185 24.12 7.68 16.09
N PHE A 186 24.48 6.47 16.52
CA PHE A 186 24.61 6.07 17.91
C PHE A 186 25.99 5.46 18.19
N SER A 187 26.46 5.51 19.43
CA SER A 187 27.79 5.05 19.81
C SER A 187 27.80 4.47 21.23
N VAL A 188 28.80 3.63 21.49
CA VAL A 188 29.14 3.09 22.82
C VAL A 188 30.34 3.79 23.45
N ALA A 189 30.90 4.81 22.78
CA ALA A 189 32.09 5.50 23.25
C ALA A 189 31.85 6.12 24.65
N PRO A 190 32.85 6.08 25.55
CA PRO A 190 32.70 6.56 26.92
C PRO A 190 32.19 8.01 27.02
N GLU A 191 32.58 8.86 26.08
CA GLU A 191 32.17 10.28 25.98
C GLU A 191 30.65 10.47 25.83
N HIS A 192 29.92 9.49 25.30
CA HIS A 192 28.47 9.56 25.14
C HIS A 192 27.69 8.86 26.26
N ARG A 193 28.34 8.43 27.35
CA ARG A 193 27.67 7.73 28.46
C ARG A 193 26.58 8.54 29.15
N ALA A 194 26.67 9.87 29.12
CA ALA A 194 25.65 10.76 29.69
C ALA A 194 24.48 11.02 28.72
N ASN A 195 24.64 10.72 27.43
CA ASN A 195 23.63 11.01 26.41
C ASN A 195 22.44 10.06 26.50
N LEU A 196 21.31 10.47 25.92
CA LEU A 196 20.10 9.66 25.84
C LEU A 196 20.39 8.29 25.21
N SER A 197 19.77 7.22 25.71
CA SER A 197 19.92 5.91 25.06
C SER A 197 19.26 5.92 23.68
N ALA A 198 19.82 5.16 22.74
CA ALA A 198 19.26 5.02 21.40
C ALA A 198 17.80 4.52 21.46
N VAL A 199 17.50 3.58 22.35
CA VAL A 199 16.15 3.04 22.57
C VAL A 199 15.16 4.13 23.00
N GLN A 200 15.52 4.96 23.98
CA GLN A 200 14.66 6.06 24.44
C GLN A 200 14.44 7.09 23.33
N PHE A 201 15.48 7.44 22.58
CA PHE A 201 15.39 8.35 21.45
C PHE A 201 14.44 7.81 20.37
N LEU A 202 14.69 6.57 19.91
CA LEU A 202 13.89 5.91 18.87
C LEU A 202 12.41 5.80 19.27
N THR A 203 12.13 5.46 20.53
CA THR A 203 10.75 5.34 21.02
C THR A 203 10.00 6.68 20.97
N ARG A 204 10.71 7.82 21.17
CA ARG A 204 10.11 9.16 21.06
C ARG A 204 9.72 9.52 19.63
N ILE A 205 10.60 9.22 18.66
CA ILE A 205 10.42 9.62 17.26
C ILE A 205 9.61 8.62 16.43
N ARG A 206 9.38 7.40 16.94
CA ARG A 206 8.77 6.28 16.21
C ARG A 206 7.55 6.66 15.38
N ARG A 207 6.55 7.29 16.00
CA ARG A 207 5.25 7.56 15.34
C ARG A 207 5.40 8.51 14.16
N GLU A 208 6.24 9.52 14.29
CA GLU A 208 6.49 10.51 13.25
C GLU A 208 7.27 9.87 12.10
N VAL A 209 8.39 9.21 12.41
CA VAL A 209 9.27 8.59 11.42
C VAL A 209 8.57 7.46 10.68
N CYS A 210 7.90 6.53 11.36
CA CYS A 210 7.19 5.43 10.69
C CYS A 210 6.10 5.94 9.75
N ARG A 211 5.36 7.00 10.15
CA ARG A 211 4.32 7.61 9.32
C ARG A 211 4.91 8.33 8.11
N GLU A 212 6.00 9.07 8.30
CA GLU A 212 6.67 9.76 7.20
C GLU A 212 7.23 8.77 6.18
N VAL A 213 7.92 7.73 6.65
CA VAL A 213 8.43 6.67 5.76
C VAL A 213 7.28 5.98 5.03
N ALA A 214 6.16 5.64 5.71
CA ALA A 214 5.00 5.03 5.07
C ALA A 214 4.40 5.92 3.97
N ALA A 215 4.32 7.23 4.21
CA ALA A 215 3.80 8.17 3.21
C ALA A 215 4.71 8.27 1.97
N TRP A 216 6.03 8.16 2.14
CA TRP A 216 7.00 8.30 1.04
C TRP A 216 7.26 6.99 0.29
N THR A 217 7.32 5.86 1.00
CA THR A 217 7.56 4.54 0.40
C THR A 217 6.26 3.89 -0.08
N GLY A 218 5.11 4.33 0.44
CA GLY A 218 3.82 3.71 0.26
C GLY A 218 3.61 2.45 1.11
N GLU A 219 4.66 1.93 1.76
CA GLU A 219 4.67 0.60 2.36
C GLU A 219 3.72 0.46 3.56
N TYR A 220 3.23 -0.75 3.80
CA TYR A 220 2.35 -1.06 4.94
C TYR A 220 2.99 -0.61 6.25
N GLN A 221 2.21 0.09 7.07
CA GLN A 221 2.72 0.65 8.32
C GLN A 221 3.29 -0.44 9.22
N TYR A 222 2.65 -1.62 9.25
CA TYR A 222 3.13 -2.80 9.97
C TYR A 222 4.56 -3.22 9.55
N THR A 223 4.88 -3.24 8.26
CA THR A 223 6.20 -3.64 7.77
C THR A 223 7.26 -2.63 8.19
N ILE A 224 6.97 -1.34 8.11
CA ILE A 224 7.87 -0.27 8.56
C ILE A 224 8.08 -0.36 10.07
N ASP A 225 7.01 -0.54 10.84
CA ASP A 225 7.08 -0.69 12.29
C ASP A 225 7.87 -1.94 12.70
N ARG A 226 7.84 -3.02 11.91
CA ARG A 226 8.70 -4.20 12.13
C ARG A 226 10.18 -3.87 11.96
N VAL A 227 10.55 -3.27 10.82
CA VAL A 227 11.95 -2.85 10.57
C VAL A 227 12.43 -1.88 11.64
N PHE A 228 11.54 -0.98 12.11
CA PHE A 228 11.85 -0.06 13.20
C PHE A 228 12.11 -0.80 14.54
N GLU A 229 11.29 -1.79 14.89
CA GLU A 229 11.49 -2.61 16.09
C GLU A 229 12.81 -3.40 16.05
N ASP A 230 13.24 -3.83 14.87
CA ASP A 230 14.54 -4.50 14.73
C ASP A 230 15.68 -3.53 14.99
N ILE A 231 15.59 -2.31 14.45
CA ILE A 231 16.54 -1.23 14.73
C ILE A 231 16.61 -0.98 16.24
N VAL A 232 15.46 -0.85 16.91
CA VAL A 232 15.38 -0.68 18.37
C VAL A 232 16.03 -1.85 19.12
N THR A 233 15.76 -3.08 18.69
CA THR A 233 16.30 -4.30 19.29
C THR A 233 17.82 -4.35 19.16
N ARG A 234 18.39 -4.05 17.98
CA ARG A 234 19.84 -4.01 17.77
C ARG A 234 20.52 -2.91 18.57
N CYS A 235 19.91 -1.73 18.65
CA CYS A 235 20.38 -0.64 19.52
C CYS A 235 20.41 -1.06 20.99
N ARG A 236 19.41 -1.83 21.45
CA ARG A 236 19.33 -2.36 22.81
C ARG A 236 20.43 -3.39 23.07
N GLU A 237 20.61 -4.36 22.18
CA GLU A 237 21.64 -5.40 22.27
C GLU A 237 23.05 -4.79 22.37
N GLN A 238 23.32 -3.77 21.56
CA GLN A 238 24.62 -3.09 21.53
C GLN A 238 24.76 -1.97 22.58
N ARG A 239 23.71 -1.69 23.37
CA ARG A 239 23.67 -0.63 24.39
C ARG A 239 24.06 0.75 23.84
N LEU A 240 23.62 1.04 22.62
CA LEU A 240 23.98 2.27 21.92
C LEU A 240 23.34 3.51 22.57
N ARG A 241 24.08 4.63 22.53
CA ARG A 241 23.62 5.94 22.99
C ARG A 241 23.74 6.98 21.89
N LEU A 242 22.97 8.05 21.99
CA LEU A 242 22.94 9.12 20.99
C LEU A 242 24.34 9.76 20.84
N ALA A 243 24.89 9.74 19.63
CA ALA A 243 26.23 10.28 19.34
C ALA A 243 26.18 11.66 18.66
N ILE A 244 25.03 12.03 18.10
CA ILE A 244 24.82 13.27 17.35
C ILE A 244 23.58 14.03 17.87
N PRO A 245 23.41 15.33 17.57
CA PRO A 245 22.24 16.09 18.02
C PRO A 245 20.90 15.48 17.57
N GLU A 246 19.86 15.57 18.41
CA GLU A 246 18.56 14.92 18.19
C GLU A 246 17.92 15.22 16.83
N GLY A 247 17.95 16.48 16.37
CA GLY A 247 17.38 16.85 15.07
C GLY A 247 18.08 16.17 13.88
N LYS A 248 19.41 16.03 13.95
CA LYS A 248 20.17 15.30 12.93
C LYS A 248 19.93 13.79 13.04
N ALA A 249 19.86 13.26 14.26
CA ALA A 249 19.57 11.85 14.49
C ALA A 249 18.18 11.44 13.98
N ALA A 250 17.16 12.30 14.11
CA ALA A 250 15.83 12.01 13.60
C ALA A 250 15.83 11.87 12.07
N LEU A 251 16.50 12.80 11.37
CA LEU A 251 16.67 12.74 9.93
C LEU A 251 17.47 11.49 9.51
N ASP A 252 18.60 11.23 10.15
CA ASP A 252 19.46 10.08 9.81
C ASP A 252 18.75 8.74 10.09
N VAL A 253 17.93 8.65 11.15
CA VAL A 253 17.07 7.49 11.42
C VAL A 253 15.97 7.35 10.37
N THR A 254 15.37 8.45 9.91
CA THR A 254 14.35 8.42 8.86
C THR A 254 14.93 7.93 7.54
N ILE A 255 16.12 8.42 7.17
CA ILE A 255 16.86 7.95 6.00
C ILE A 255 17.22 6.47 6.18
N LEU A 256 17.75 6.09 7.35
CA LEU A 256 18.09 4.70 7.64
C LEU A 256 16.86 3.80 7.52
N LEU A 257 15.76 4.15 8.17
CA LEU A 257 14.52 3.38 8.12
C LEU A 257 14.02 3.29 6.69
N THR A 258 14.02 4.38 5.92
CA THR A 258 13.64 4.36 4.50
C THR A 258 14.52 3.39 3.71
N VAL A 259 15.85 3.54 3.80
CA VAL A 259 16.81 2.68 3.10
C VAL A 259 16.69 1.23 3.56
N GLN A 260 16.45 0.96 4.84
CA GLN A 260 16.31 -0.40 5.36
C GLN A 260 14.95 -1.00 5.01
N THR A 261 13.87 -0.24 5.03
CA THR A 261 12.57 -0.68 4.50
C THR A 261 12.73 -1.03 3.02
N MET A 262 13.42 -0.20 2.23
CA MET A 262 13.73 -0.53 0.83
C MET A 262 14.67 -1.72 0.69
N ASN A 263 15.72 -1.86 1.52
CA ASN A 263 16.68 -2.96 1.44
C ASN A 263 16.12 -4.30 1.93
N TYR A 264 15.26 -4.27 2.95
CA TYR A 264 14.44 -5.38 3.39
C TYR A 264 13.65 -5.95 2.21
N LEU A 265 13.14 -5.06 1.34
CA LEU A 265 12.52 -5.42 0.07
C LEU A 265 13.56 -5.84 -0.99
N HIS A 266 14.74 -5.20 -1.09
CA HIS A 266 15.78 -5.54 -2.07
C HIS A 266 16.48 -6.90 -1.83
N SER A 267 16.58 -7.37 -0.59
CA SER A 267 17.30 -8.60 -0.20
C SER A 267 16.60 -9.91 -0.62
N GLY A 268 15.43 -9.81 -1.27
CA GLY A 268 14.79 -10.91 -1.99
C GLY A 268 13.38 -10.64 -2.54
N HIS A 269 12.77 -9.48 -2.27
CA HIS A 269 11.33 -9.26 -2.49
C HIS A 269 11.06 -7.85 -3.03
N HIS A 270 11.37 -7.67 -4.31
CA HIS A 270 10.90 -6.64 -5.25
C HIS A 270 9.36 -6.66 -5.44
N ARG A 271 8.63 -6.69 -4.33
CA ARG A 271 7.46 -7.53 -4.27
C ARG A 271 6.50 -6.98 -3.20
N VAL A 272 5.71 -5.99 -3.58
CA VAL A 272 4.46 -5.61 -2.90
C VAL A 272 3.51 -6.79 -3.01
N ALA A 273 3.09 -7.33 -1.88
CA ALA A 273 2.20 -8.48 -1.86
C ALA A 273 0.76 -8.04 -2.19
N LEU A 274 0.12 -8.77 -3.10
CA LEU A 274 -1.28 -8.60 -3.52
C LEU A 274 -2.22 -9.32 -2.53
#